data_AF-A0A7X9YK73-F1
#
_entry.id   AF-A0A7X9YK73-F1
#
_cell.length_a   1.000
_cell.length_b   1.000
_cell.length_c   1.000
_cell.angle_alpha   90.00
_cell.angle_beta   90.00
_cell.angle_gamma   90.00
#
_symmetry.space_group_name_H-M   'P 1'
#
loop_
_entity.id
_entity.type
_entity.pdbx_description
1 polymer ?
#
loop_
_entity_poly.entity_id
_entity_poly.type
_entity_poly.pdbx_seq_one_letter_code
_entity_poly.pdbx_strand_id
1 'polypeptide(L)'
;MTGVAYNGSSVSQTSKSGHVTYDIENWVPTEWGGYWTSAGSGSTNAVITSSGTASNSTVYVNGRAVTCVNDPSPDTWTASPAVPTSNGSTRYINIRPATSGSGQGRVASGSTTVFAGAKAIGSVNSTVTTSLGTSARITTGSSNVYTN
;
A
#
# COMPACT_ATOMS: atom_id res chain seq x y z
N MET A 1 4.17 26.28 -5.13
CA MET A 1 3.29 25.60 -6.11
C MET A 1 3.85 24.21 -6.38
N THR A 2 2.98 23.23 -6.64
CA THR A 2 3.38 21.83 -6.84
C THR A 2 3.07 21.40 -8.27
N GLY A 3 3.93 20.54 -8.84
CA GLY A 3 3.72 20.04 -10.20
C GLY A 3 2.42 19.24 -10.29
N VAL A 4 1.62 19.50 -11.32
CA VAL A 4 0.37 18.73 -11.57
C VAL A 4 0.72 17.27 -11.80
N ALA A 5 0.04 16.37 -11.08
CA ALA A 5 0.21 14.94 -11.25
C ALA A 5 -0.53 14.46 -12.49
N TYR A 6 -0.01 13.43 -13.12
CA TYR A 6 -0.59 12.84 -14.33
C TYR A 6 -0.52 11.31 -14.26
N ASN A 7 -1.17 10.64 -15.20
CA ASN A 7 -1.19 9.19 -15.28
C ASN A 7 0.23 8.60 -15.22
N GLY A 8 0.45 7.66 -14.30
CA GLY A 8 1.75 7.07 -14.00
C GLY A 8 2.60 7.86 -13.01
N SER A 9 2.14 8.99 -12.47
CA SER A 9 2.82 9.66 -11.35
C SER A 9 3.02 8.69 -10.19
N SER A 10 4.26 8.57 -9.73
CA SER A 10 4.70 7.74 -8.61
C SER A 10 4.06 8.15 -7.30
N VAL A 11 3.88 7.16 -6.42
CA VAL A 11 3.31 7.33 -5.08
C VAL A 11 4.27 6.74 -4.07
N SER A 12 4.49 7.44 -2.95
CA SER A 12 5.42 7.02 -1.91
C SER A 12 4.99 5.69 -1.28
N GLN A 13 5.97 4.84 -0.96
CA GLN A 13 5.73 3.64 -0.16
C GLN A 13 5.19 4.00 1.22
N THR A 14 4.33 3.14 1.78
CA THR A 14 3.88 3.25 3.17
C THR A 14 3.90 1.89 3.86
N SER A 15 3.55 1.85 5.15
CA SER A 15 3.42 0.59 5.88
C SER A 15 2.21 0.59 6.78
N LYS A 16 1.49 -0.54 6.83
CA LYS A 16 0.43 -0.78 7.81
C LYS A 16 0.98 -1.66 8.92
N SER A 17 0.99 -1.14 10.14
CA SER A 17 1.50 -1.89 11.28
C SER A 17 0.56 -3.04 11.67
N GLY A 18 1.14 -4.17 12.08
CA GLY A 18 0.39 -5.33 12.58
C GLY A 18 -0.60 -5.93 11.59
N HIS A 19 -0.37 -5.78 10.28
CA HIS A 19 -1.32 -6.27 9.27
C HIS A 19 -1.37 -7.79 9.18
N VAL A 20 -0.20 -8.44 9.28
CA VAL A 20 -0.09 -9.89 9.19
C VAL A 20 0.09 -10.44 10.59
N THR A 21 -0.77 -11.38 10.98
CA THR A 21 -0.77 -12.05 12.28
C THR A 21 -0.58 -13.54 12.10
N TYR A 22 -0.03 -14.22 13.10
CA TYR A 22 0.22 -15.65 13.09
C TYR A 22 0.30 -16.19 14.52
N ASP A 23 0.02 -17.47 14.68
CA ASP A 23 0.20 -18.17 15.95
C ASP A 23 1.55 -18.89 15.98
N ILE A 24 2.14 -19.00 17.16
CA ILE A 24 3.42 -19.64 17.41
C ILE A 24 3.17 -20.90 18.23
N GLU A 25 3.72 -22.03 17.79
CA GLU A 25 3.69 -23.26 18.55
C GLU A 25 5.09 -23.84 18.71
N ASN A 26 5.36 -24.45 19.86
CA ASN A 26 6.61 -25.14 20.14
C ASN A 26 6.39 -26.64 20.23
N TRP A 27 7.39 -27.41 19.80
CA TRP A 27 7.39 -28.86 19.93
C TRP A 27 7.76 -29.27 21.36
N VAL A 28 6.94 -30.12 21.96
CA VAL A 28 7.18 -30.73 23.25
C VAL A 28 7.46 -32.22 23.03
N PRO A 29 8.71 -32.68 23.20
CA PRO A 29 9.04 -34.10 23.06
C PRO A 29 8.40 -34.91 24.19
N THR A 30 7.98 -36.13 23.87
CA THR A 30 7.50 -37.13 24.83
C THR A 30 8.09 -38.49 24.48
N GLU A 31 7.96 -39.48 25.37
CA GLU A 31 8.45 -40.85 25.13
C GLU A 31 7.84 -41.51 23.87
N TRP A 32 6.71 -41.00 23.35
CA TRP A 32 5.95 -41.60 22.25
C TRP A 32 5.95 -40.77 20.95
N GLY A 33 6.79 -39.72 20.86
CA GLY A 33 6.91 -38.92 19.65
C GLY A 33 6.93 -37.41 19.92
N GLY A 34 5.95 -36.89 20.68
CA GLY A 34 5.83 -35.46 21.00
C GLY A 34 4.56 -34.81 20.45
N TYR A 35 4.32 -33.55 20.81
CA TYR A 35 3.17 -32.78 20.33
C TYR A 35 3.50 -31.28 20.23
N TRP A 36 2.73 -30.56 19.40
CA TRP A 36 2.82 -29.10 19.30
C TRP A 36 1.93 -28.46 20.35
N THR A 37 2.44 -27.45 21.05
CA THR A 37 1.67 -26.66 22.02
C THR A 37 1.76 -25.18 21.69
N SER A 38 0.69 -24.44 21.98
CA SER A 38 0.66 -22.98 21.86
C SER A 38 1.79 -22.35 22.66
N ALA A 39 2.53 -21.45 22.01
CA ALA A 39 3.64 -20.69 22.56
C ALA A 39 3.45 -19.17 22.42
N GLY A 40 2.30 -18.73 21.90
CA GLY A 40 1.95 -17.32 21.76
C GLY A 40 1.51 -16.96 20.35
N SER A 41 1.49 -15.66 20.06
CA SER A 41 1.13 -15.10 18.77
C SER A 41 2.12 -14.02 18.37
N GLY A 42 2.31 -13.81 17.07
CA GLY A 42 3.13 -12.74 16.52
C GLY A 42 2.40 -11.92 15.47
N SER A 43 2.99 -10.79 15.11
CA SER A 43 2.55 -9.99 13.99
C SER A 43 3.71 -9.35 13.25
N THR A 44 3.46 -8.93 12.01
CA THR A 44 4.37 -8.14 11.21
C THR A 44 3.60 -7.09 10.39
N ASN A 45 4.31 -6.06 9.95
CA ASN A 45 3.73 -4.99 9.17
C ASN A 45 3.51 -5.44 7.73
N ALA A 46 2.73 -4.67 6.97
CA ALA A 46 2.67 -4.78 5.52
C ALA A 46 3.28 -3.52 4.90
N VAL A 47 4.35 -3.67 4.14
CA VAL A 47 4.88 -2.62 3.28
C VAL A 47 4.03 -2.56 2.02
N ILE A 48 3.53 -1.37 1.69
CA ILE A 48 2.60 -1.15 0.58
C ILE A 48 3.28 -0.30 -0.47
N THR A 49 3.32 -0.81 -1.70
CA THR A 49 3.95 -0.19 -2.86
C THR A 49 2.93 0.00 -3.96
N SER A 50 2.75 1.26 -4.37
CA SER A 50 1.84 1.61 -5.46
C SER A 50 2.56 1.54 -6.81
N SER A 51 1.85 1.11 -7.85
CA SER A 51 2.33 1.19 -9.24
C SER A 51 2.16 2.58 -9.86
N GLY A 52 1.76 3.58 -9.07
CA GLY A 52 1.46 4.94 -9.49
C GLY A 52 -0.03 5.24 -9.56
N THR A 53 -0.37 6.44 -10.01
CA THR A 53 -1.76 6.84 -10.28
C THR A 53 -2.21 6.39 -11.66
N ALA A 54 -3.43 5.90 -11.77
CA ALA A 54 -4.05 5.35 -12.97
C ALA A 54 -5.23 6.24 -13.39
N SER A 55 -4.91 7.29 -14.14
CA SER A 55 -5.82 8.40 -14.43
C SER A 55 -6.41 8.27 -15.84
N ASN A 56 -7.70 8.57 -16.00
CA ASN A 56 -8.41 8.52 -17.28
C ASN A 56 -9.11 9.84 -17.65
N SER A 57 -8.61 10.97 -17.12
CA SER A 57 -9.10 12.31 -17.44
C SER A 57 -9.01 12.63 -18.94
N THR A 58 -9.92 13.48 -19.42
CA THR A 58 -9.89 14.05 -20.78
C THR A 58 -8.98 15.28 -20.89
N VAL A 59 -8.44 15.76 -19.77
CA VAL A 59 -7.47 16.85 -19.71
C VAL A 59 -6.07 16.25 -19.60
N TYR A 60 -5.13 16.76 -20.39
CA TYR A 60 -3.78 16.19 -20.50
C TYR A 60 -2.70 17.23 -20.15
N VAL A 61 -1.64 16.78 -19.50
CA VAL A 61 -0.39 17.52 -19.31
C VAL A 61 0.73 16.66 -19.89
N ASN A 62 1.54 17.24 -20.78
CA ASN A 62 2.65 16.55 -21.44
C ASN A 62 2.23 15.20 -22.09
N GLY A 63 1.04 15.18 -22.72
CA GLY A 63 0.49 13.99 -23.39
C GLY A 63 -0.08 12.91 -22.47
N ARG A 64 -0.14 13.14 -21.14
CA ARG A 64 -0.69 12.19 -20.16
C ARG A 64 -1.90 12.78 -19.46
N ALA A 65 -2.93 11.97 -19.25
CA ALA A 65 -4.15 12.41 -18.57
C ALA A 65 -3.81 12.92 -17.16
N VAL A 66 -4.35 14.07 -16.76
CA VAL A 66 -4.13 14.62 -15.41
C VAL A 66 -4.75 13.71 -14.37
N THR A 67 -4.06 13.55 -13.25
CA THR A 67 -4.56 12.80 -12.10
C THR A 67 -5.59 13.63 -11.36
N CYS A 68 -6.70 13.00 -11.01
CA CYS A 68 -7.81 13.63 -10.31
C CYS A 68 -8.13 12.87 -9.01
N VAL A 69 -8.85 13.53 -8.09
CA VAL A 69 -9.41 12.87 -6.91
C VAL A 69 -10.32 11.70 -7.33
N ASN A 70 -10.25 10.62 -6.56
CA ASN A 70 -10.85 9.30 -6.79
C ASN A 70 -10.22 8.45 -7.90
N ASP A 71 -9.22 8.98 -8.62
CA ASP A 71 -8.51 8.16 -9.59
C ASP A 71 -7.80 6.99 -8.87
N PRO A 72 -7.84 5.79 -9.48
CA PRO A 72 -7.21 4.62 -8.91
C PRO A 72 -5.70 4.80 -8.75
N SER A 73 -5.14 4.19 -7.71
CA SER A 73 -3.71 3.96 -7.54
C SER A 73 -3.51 2.50 -7.13
N PRO A 74 -3.34 1.57 -8.10
CA PRO A 74 -3.17 0.16 -7.78
C PRO A 74 -1.94 -0.06 -6.92
N ASP A 75 -2.03 -0.97 -5.96
CA ASP A 75 -0.93 -1.25 -5.04
C ASP A 75 -0.80 -2.75 -4.75
N THR A 76 0.40 -3.11 -4.32
CA THR A 76 0.72 -4.41 -3.74
C THR A 76 1.26 -4.22 -2.35
N TRP A 77 1.17 -5.26 -1.53
CA TRP A 77 1.78 -5.27 -0.22
C TRP A 77 2.46 -6.59 0.08
N THR A 78 3.49 -6.51 0.91
CA THR A 78 4.26 -7.67 1.39
C THR A 78 4.55 -7.53 2.88
N ALA A 79 4.47 -8.63 3.61
CA ALA A 79 4.85 -8.73 5.01
C ALA A 79 6.31 -8.26 5.20
N SER A 80 6.54 -7.30 6.11
CA SER A 80 7.86 -6.78 6.40
C SER A 80 8.00 -6.37 7.88
N PRO A 81 8.89 -7.02 8.66
CA PRO A 81 9.72 -8.18 8.27
C PRO A 81 8.88 -9.40 7.80
N ALA A 82 9.48 -10.33 7.08
CA ALA A 82 8.79 -11.56 6.67
C ALA A 82 8.31 -12.35 7.90
N VAL A 83 7.22 -13.10 7.77
CA VAL A 83 6.81 -14.06 8.80
C VAL A 83 7.95 -15.09 8.96
N PRO A 84 8.38 -15.42 10.19
CA PRO A 84 9.46 -16.38 10.38
C PRO A 84 9.15 -17.77 9.80
N THR A 85 10.20 -18.49 9.42
CA THR A 85 10.08 -19.85 8.88
C THR A 85 10.02 -20.89 10.00
N SER A 86 9.07 -21.82 9.93
CA SER A 86 8.95 -22.96 10.84
C SER A 86 10.17 -23.89 10.77
N ASN A 87 10.51 -24.52 11.89
CA ASN A 87 11.56 -25.54 12.00
C ASN A 87 11.09 -26.70 12.90
N GLY A 88 11.99 -27.63 13.25
CA GLY A 88 11.65 -28.81 14.05
C GLY A 88 11.20 -28.53 15.50
N SER A 89 11.48 -27.34 16.03
CA SER A 89 11.16 -26.97 17.41
C SER A 89 10.10 -25.88 17.53
N THR A 90 9.91 -25.05 16.51
CA THR A 90 8.94 -23.95 16.50
C THR A 90 8.25 -23.89 15.14
N ARG A 91 6.92 -23.77 15.12
CA ARG A 91 6.15 -23.53 13.89
C ARG A 91 5.28 -22.30 14.01
N TYR A 92 5.12 -21.63 12.88
CA TYR A 92 4.27 -20.45 12.70
C TYR A 92 3.09 -20.83 11.84
N ILE A 93 1.88 -20.75 12.39
CA ILE A 93 0.65 -21.23 11.76
C ILE A 93 -0.40 -20.12 11.73
N ASN A 94 -1.53 -20.40 11.07
CA ASN A 94 -2.68 -19.48 11.01
C ASN A 94 -2.30 -18.08 10.52
N ILE A 95 -1.36 -17.99 9.56
CA ILE A 95 -0.91 -16.72 8.98
C ILE A 95 -2.09 -16.04 8.28
N ARG A 96 -2.45 -14.84 8.74
CA ARG A 96 -3.60 -14.06 8.23
C ARG A 96 -3.23 -12.60 8.01
N PRO A 97 -3.74 -11.92 6.96
CA PRO A 97 -4.58 -12.49 5.89
C PRO A 97 -3.79 -13.34 4.88
N ALA A 98 -2.51 -13.03 4.67
CA ALA A 98 -1.51 -13.76 3.88
C ALA A 98 -0.14 -13.12 4.16
N THR A 99 0.92 -13.50 3.44
CA THR A 99 2.22 -12.82 3.49
C THR A 99 2.39 -11.75 2.41
N SER A 100 1.49 -11.69 1.43
CA SER A 100 1.43 -10.65 0.41
C SER A 100 0.03 -10.54 -0.18
N GLY A 101 -0.23 -9.45 -0.90
CA GLY A 101 -1.47 -9.24 -1.61
C GLY A 101 -1.44 -8.04 -2.53
N SER A 102 -2.57 -7.79 -3.18
CA SER A 102 -2.79 -6.65 -4.07
C SER A 102 -4.09 -5.96 -3.74
N GLY A 103 -4.21 -4.70 -4.17
CA GLY A 103 -5.41 -3.92 -3.98
C GLY A 103 -5.44 -2.65 -4.82
N GLN A 104 -6.43 -1.82 -4.51
CA GLN A 104 -6.71 -0.60 -5.25
C GLN A 104 -6.81 0.58 -4.28
N GLY A 105 -5.72 1.33 -4.15
CA GLY A 105 -5.76 2.65 -3.53
C GLY A 105 -6.47 3.68 -4.42
N ARG A 106 -6.68 4.89 -3.88
CA ARG A 106 -7.29 6.04 -4.58
C ARG A 106 -6.65 7.36 -4.17
N VAL A 107 -6.58 8.27 -5.12
CA VAL A 107 -6.22 9.67 -4.86
C VAL A 107 -7.30 10.31 -3.98
N ALA A 108 -6.90 10.77 -2.80
CA ALA A 108 -7.81 11.25 -1.75
C ALA A 108 -7.82 12.78 -1.62
N SER A 109 -6.82 13.49 -2.16
CA SER A 109 -6.81 14.95 -2.19
C SER A 109 -6.26 15.51 -3.49
N GLY A 110 -6.62 16.76 -3.77
CA GLY A 110 -6.20 17.54 -4.92
C GLY A 110 -6.32 19.02 -4.63
N SER A 111 -6.23 19.85 -5.68
CA SER A 111 -6.40 21.29 -5.56
C SER A 111 -7.80 21.66 -5.08
N THR A 112 -7.90 22.73 -4.32
CA THR A 112 -9.17 23.31 -3.87
C THR A 112 -9.77 24.27 -4.90
N THR A 113 -9.02 24.62 -5.95
CA THR A 113 -9.39 25.67 -6.90
C THR A 113 -9.32 25.21 -8.37
N VAL A 114 -8.57 24.16 -8.68
CA VAL A 114 -8.38 23.67 -10.05
C VAL A 114 -8.99 22.28 -10.23
N PHE A 115 -9.89 22.16 -11.20
CA PHE A 115 -10.69 20.95 -11.45
C PHE A 115 -10.63 20.53 -12.92
N ALA A 116 -10.64 19.24 -13.18
CA ALA A 116 -10.82 18.64 -14.50
C ALA A 116 -11.99 17.65 -14.43
N GLY A 117 -12.97 17.80 -15.32
CA GLY A 117 -14.17 16.95 -15.32
C GLY A 117 -14.91 16.93 -13.97
N ALA A 118 -15.02 18.10 -13.33
CA ALA A 118 -15.60 18.29 -11.99
C ALA A 118 -14.88 17.56 -10.83
N LYS A 119 -13.66 17.05 -11.06
CA LYS A 119 -12.81 16.47 -10.03
C LYS A 119 -11.60 17.34 -9.77
N ALA A 120 -11.23 17.51 -8.51
CA ALA A 120 -10.03 18.24 -8.12
C ALA A 120 -8.79 17.56 -8.72
N ILE A 121 -7.90 18.35 -9.33
CA ILE A 121 -6.66 17.84 -9.92
C ILE A 121 -5.65 17.54 -8.80
N GLY A 122 -5.03 16.37 -8.84
CA GLY A 122 -3.94 15.99 -7.95
C GLY A 122 -2.61 16.63 -8.36
N SER A 123 -1.73 16.82 -7.40
CA SER A 123 -0.38 17.34 -7.60
C SER A 123 0.63 16.62 -6.72
N VAL A 124 1.91 16.92 -6.87
CA VAL A 124 2.93 16.45 -5.91
C VAL A 124 2.49 16.81 -4.49
N ASN A 125 2.59 15.85 -3.57
CA ASN A 125 2.09 15.85 -2.19
C ASN A 125 0.59 15.62 -1.99
N SER A 126 -0.23 15.53 -3.05
CA SER A 126 -1.59 15.00 -2.93
C SER A 126 -1.56 13.61 -2.27
N THR A 127 -2.52 13.37 -1.38
CA THR A 127 -2.62 12.12 -0.62
C THR A 127 -3.28 11.03 -1.46
N VAL A 128 -2.80 9.81 -1.28
CA VAL A 128 -3.40 8.58 -1.81
C VAL A 128 -3.75 7.69 -0.62
N THR A 129 -5.00 7.26 -0.51
CA THR A 129 -5.39 6.22 0.43
C THR A 129 -5.09 4.87 -0.22
N THR A 130 -4.23 4.06 0.40
CA THR A 130 -3.87 2.73 -0.10
C THR A 130 -5.01 1.73 0.10
N SER A 131 -4.90 0.55 -0.52
CA SER A 131 -5.85 -0.55 -0.32
C SER A 131 -5.98 -1.03 1.13
N LEU A 132 -4.93 -0.82 1.95
CA LEU A 132 -4.94 -1.18 3.37
C LEU A 132 -5.33 0.02 4.27
N GLY A 133 -5.70 1.16 3.71
CA GLY A 133 -6.18 2.33 4.44
C GLY A 133 -5.08 3.23 5.01
N THR A 134 -3.84 3.09 4.56
CA THR A 134 -2.74 4.01 4.93
C THR A 134 -2.71 5.22 4.00
N SER A 135 -2.09 6.32 4.44
CA SER A 135 -1.94 7.53 3.64
C SER A 135 -0.54 7.59 3.00
N ALA A 136 -0.50 7.50 1.67
CA ALA A 136 0.67 7.76 0.85
C ALA A 136 0.59 9.15 0.19
N ARG A 137 1.66 9.57 -0.50
CA ARG A 137 1.69 10.83 -1.25
C ARG A 137 2.13 10.61 -2.69
N ILE A 138 1.57 11.37 -3.62
CA ILE A 138 2.12 11.47 -4.98
C ILE A 138 3.48 12.19 -4.90
N THR A 139 4.52 11.58 -5.46
CA THR A 139 5.91 12.09 -5.37
C THR A 139 6.44 12.68 -6.68
N THR A 140 5.74 12.47 -7.80
CA THR A 140 6.15 12.99 -9.11
C THR A 140 4.99 13.67 -9.82
N GLY A 141 5.33 14.63 -10.68
CA GLY A 141 4.37 15.40 -11.46
C GLY A 141 5.07 16.19 -12.55
N SER A 142 4.38 17.19 -13.09
CA SER A 142 4.91 18.06 -14.13
C SER A 142 5.98 19.02 -13.62
N SER A 143 7.00 19.28 -14.45
CA SER A 143 8.06 20.27 -14.19
C SER A 143 7.79 21.64 -14.85
N ASN A 144 6.68 21.78 -15.59
CA ASN A 144 6.32 23.01 -16.29
C ASN A 144 4.85 23.43 -16.11
N VAL A 145 4.02 22.57 -15.53
CA VAL A 145 2.62 22.88 -15.20
C VAL A 145 2.41 22.68 -13.70
N TYR A 146 1.98 23.74 -13.04
CA TYR A 146 1.88 23.79 -11.59
C TYR A 146 0.45 24.17 -11.17
N THR A 147 0.08 23.73 -9.97
CA THR A 147 -1.15 24.17 -9.31
C THR A 147 -0.86 24.66 -7.90
N ASN A 148 -1.81 25.41 -7.36
CA ASN A 148 -1.84 25.87 -5.98
C ASN A 148 -2.72 24.95 -5.13
#